data_AF-A0A852ILV6-F1
#
_entry.id   AF-A0A852ILV6-F1
#
_cell.length_a   1.000
_cell.length_b   1.000
_cell.length_c   1.000
_cell.angle_alpha   90.00
_cell.angle_beta   90.00
_cell.angle_gamma   90.00
#
_symmetry.space_group_name_H-M   'P 1'
#
loop_
_entity.id
_entity.type
_entity.pdbx_description
1 polymer ?
#
loop_
_entity_poly.entity_id
_entity_poly.type
_entity_poly.pdbx_seq_one_letter_code
_entity_poly.pdbx_strand_id
1 'polypeptide(L)'
;ANNFAMKGKRKTLNAGDVLSAMEEMEFQRFVAPLKESLEVYRREQKGKKEARKDKDKKTDSEEQDKSREEENDDDDERMEEEEQNDDEEVDN
;
A
#
# COMPACT_ATOMS: atom_id res chain seq x y z
N ALA A 1 -5.66 6.54 13.10
CA ALA A 1 -5.49 6.17 11.68
C ALA A 1 -6.80 6.33 10.91
N ASN A 2 -7.90 5.69 11.32
CA ASN A 2 -9.22 5.81 10.65
C ASN A 2 -9.63 7.26 10.38
N ASN A 3 -9.50 8.14 11.39
CA ASN A 3 -9.80 9.56 11.23
C ASN A 3 -8.99 10.24 10.12
N PHE A 4 -7.75 9.83 9.86
CA PHE A 4 -6.90 10.39 8.80
C PHE A 4 -7.32 9.89 7.40
N ALA A 5 -7.68 8.60 7.28
CA ALA A 5 -8.21 8.07 6.03
C ALA A 5 -9.55 8.73 5.67
N MET A 6 -10.45 8.87 6.65
CA MET A 6 -11.76 9.48 6.46
C MET A 6 -11.66 10.97 6.14
N LYS A 7 -10.71 11.71 6.73
CA LYS A 7 -10.40 13.10 6.34
C LYS A 7 -10.00 13.20 4.86
N GLY A 8 -9.33 12.18 4.33
CA GLY A 8 -8.98 12.06 2.91
C GLY A 8 -10.07 11.46 2.02
N LYS A 9 -11.31 11.26 2.54
CA LYS A 9 -12.41 10.57 1.86
C LYS A 9 -12.05 9.15 1.38
N ARG A 10 -11.10 8.50 2.04
CA ARG A 10 -10.69 7.13 1.73
C ARG A 10 -11.31 6.16 2.73
N LYS A 11 -11.86 5.07 2.21
CA LYS A 11 -12.33 3.92 3.00
C LYS A 11 -11.17 2.99 3.39
N THR A 12 -10.10 2.99 2.60
CA THR A 12 -8.89 2.18 2.84
C THR A 12 -7.84 2.96 3.62
N LEU A 13 -7.36 2.37 4.72
CA LEU A 13 -6.22 2.87 5.48
C LEU A 13 -4.92 2.67 4.69
N ASN A 14 -4.08 3.69 4.65
CA ASN A 14 -2.74 3.59 4.09
C ASN A 14 -1.66 3.78 5.17
N ALA A 15 -0.40 3.56 4.79
CA ALA A 15 0.73 3.72 5.71
C ALA A 15 0.85 5.15 6.27
N GLY A 16 0.48 6.17 5.48
CA GLY A 16 0.48 7.57 5.91
C GLY A 16 -0.50 7.82 7.05
N ASP A 17 -1.70 7.25 7.00
CA ASP A 17 -2.73 7.40 8.04
C ASP A 17 -2.27 6.88 9.40
N VAL A 18 -1.48 5.80 9.39
CA VAL A 18 -0.92 5.22 10.61
C VAL A 18 0.22 6.09 11.13
N LEU A 19 1.12 6.54 10.25
CA LEU A 19 2.26 7.39 10.65
C LEU A 19 1.80 8.74 11.21
N SER A 20 0.87 9.43 10.53
CA SER A 20 0.30 10.69 11.03
C SER A 20 -0.45 10.51 12.35
N ALA A 21 -1.12 9.37 12.52
CA ALA A 21 -1.80 9.07 13.77
C ALA A 21 -0.84 8.77 14.93
N MET A 22 0.31 8.14 14.67
CA MET A 22 1.36 7.97 15.67
C MET A 22 1.94 9.30 16.13
N GLU A 23 2.02 10.30 15.23
CA GLU A 23 2.45 11.65 15.59
C GLU A 23 1.37 12.41 16.39
N GLU A 24 0.11 12.35 15.98
CA GLU A 24 -1.02 13.01 16.69
C GLU A 24 -1.27 12.42 18.07
N MET A 25 -1.05 11.11 18.27
CA MET A 25 -1.19 10.44 19.57
C MET A 25 0.08 10.51 20.44
N GLU A 26 1.05 11.38 20.11
CA GLU A 26 2.29 11.57 20.88
C GLU A 26 3.18 10.32 21.00
N PHE A 27 3.08 9.43 20.02
CA PHE A 27 3.91 8.23 19.90
C PHE A 27 5.04 8.41 18.86
N GLN A 28 5.59 9.63 18.71
CA GLN A 28 6.61 9.90 17.68
C GLN A 28 7.85 8.99 17.81
N ARG A 29 8.16 8.48 19.01
CA ARG A 29 9.25 7.52 19.25
C ARG A 29 9.16 6.25 18.38
N PHE A 30 7.95 5.88 17.92
CA PHE A 30 7.73 4.71 17.08
C PHE A 30 7.71 5.04 15.58
N VAL A 31 7.67 6.31 15.19
CA VAL A 31 7.62 6.72 13.78
C VAL A 31 8.88 6.28 13.03
N ALA A 32 10.07 6.46 13.61
CA ALA A 32 11.31 6.03 12.98
C ALA A 32 11.40 4.49 12.83
N PRO A 33 11.20 3.69 13.90
CA PRO A 33 11.13 2.23 13.79
C PRO A 33 10.09 1.71 12.78
N LEU A 34 8.93 2.36 12.69
CA LEU A 34 7.88 2.00 11.73
C LEU A 34 8.29 2.29 10.28
N LYS A 35 8.93 3.44 10.02
CA LYS A 35 9.42 3.79 8.68
C LYS A 35 10.50 2.82 8.20
N GLU A 36 11.42 2.43 9.08
CA GLU A 36 12.45 1.42 8.78
C GLU A 36 11.81 0.07 8.42
N SER A 37 10.89 -0.40 9.26
CA SER A 37 10.18 -1.67 9.01
C SER A 37 9.39 -1.65 7.70
N LEU A 38 8.76 -0.51 7.37
CA LEU A 38 8.02 -0.33 6.13
C LEU A 38 8.94 -0.37 4.89
N GLU A 39 10.14 0.19 4.99
CA GLU A 39 11.12 0.14 3.91
C GLU A 39 11.59 -1.30 3.64
N VAL A 40 11.90 -2.05 4.71
CA VAL A 40 12.26 -3.47 4.59
C VAL A 40 11.13 -4.25 3.94
N TYR A 41 9.89 -4.07 4.39
CA TYR A 41 8.72 -4.72 3.80
C TYR A 41 8.59 -4.42 2.30
N ARG A 42 8.72 -3.15 1.90
CA ARG A 42 8.64 -2.76 0.47
C ARG A 42 9.72 -3.43 -0.38
N ARG A 43 10.96 -3.53 0.13
CA ARG A 43 12.06 -4.24 -0.55
C ARG A 43 11.76 -5.74 -0.69
N GLU A 44 11.27 -6.38 0.36
CA GLU A 44 10.91 -7.80 0.35
C GLU A 44 9.75 -8.10 -0.62
N GLN A 45 8.75 -7.23 -0.68
CA GLN A 45 7.62 -7.40 -1.60
C GLN A 45 8.05 -7.25 -3.07
N LYS A 46 8.99 -6.34 -3.36
CA LYS A 46 9.58 -6.20 -4.70
C LYS A 46 10.35 -7.47 -5.11
N GLY A 47 11.19 -8.01 -4.22
CA GLY A 47 11.93 -9.26 -4.49
C GLY A 47 11.02 -10.48 -4.73
N LYS A 48 9.87 -10.56 -4.06
CA LYS A 48 8.87 -11.62 -4.30
C LYS A 48 8.19 -11.50 -5.68
N LYS A 49 7.98 -10.27 -6.17
CA LYS A 49 7.41 -10.03 -7.50
C LYS A 49 8.43 -10.31 -8.62
N GLU A 50 9.71 -10.01 -8.41
CA GLU A 50 10.78 -10.29 -9.39
C GLU A 50 11.05 -11.79 -9.57
N ALA A 51 11.02 -12.59 -8.49
CA ALA A 51 11.19 -14.04 -8.56
C ALA A 51 10.10 -14.79 -9.38
N ARG A 52 8.96 -14.14 -9.65
CA ARG A 52 7.89 -14.69 -10.52
C ARG A 52 8.09 -14.38 -12.00
N LYS A 53 8.94 -13.41 -12.35
CA LYS A 53 9.20 -12.99 -13.74
C LYS A 53 10.35 -13.78 -14.39
N ASP A 54 11.16 -14.47 -13.59
CA ASP A 54 12.38 -15.15 -14.04
C ASP A 54 12.13 -16.56 -14.63
N LYS A 55 10.90 -17.06 -14.63
CA LYS A 55 10.58 -18.38 -15.20
C LYS A 55 10.27 -18.36 -16.71
N ASP A 56 10.13 -17.18 -17.32
CA ASP A 56 9.77 -17.01 -18.74
C ASP A 56 10.92 -16.50 -19.65
N LYS A 57 12.09 -16.16 -19.11
CA LYS A 57 13.20 -15.53 -19.88
C LYS A 57 14.31 -16.49 -20.35
N LYS A 58 13.99 -17.75 -20.68
CA LYS A 58 14.96 -18.68 -21.32
C LYS A 58 14.97 -18.65 -22.85
N THR A 59 14.32 -17.67 -23.48
CA THR A 59 14.43 -17.43 -24.92
C THR A 59 14.65 -15.93 -25.14
N ASP A 60 15.69 -15.61 -25.89
CA ASP A 60 16.13 -14.28 -26.34
C ASP A 60 17.00 -13.45 -25.37
N SER A 61 18.29 -13.78 -25.47
CA SER A 61 19.42 -12.86 -25.31
C SER A 61 19.29 -11.65 -26.24
N GLU A 62 19.90 -10.53 -25.79
CA GLU A 62 20.39 -9.40 -26.60
C GLU A 62 19.36 -8.41 -27.16
N GLU A 63 19.13 -7.32 -26.44
CA GLU A 63 19.41 -5.93 -26.89
C GLU A 63 18.61 -4.87 -26.09
N GLN A 64 19.25 -3.71 -25.91
CA GLN A 64 18.70 -2.41 -25.49
C GLN A 64 18.49 -2.11 -24.00
N ASP A 65 19.63 -1.74 -23.40
CA ASP A 65 19.81 -0.44 -22.73
C ASP A 65 19.01 0.72 -23.39
N LYS A 66 18.03 1.27 -22.66
CA LYS A 66 17.81 2.73 -22.41
C LYS A 66 16.43 3.04 -21.83
N SER A 67 16.46 3.60 -20.62
CA SER A 67 15.71 4.80 -20.21
C SER A 67 14.20 4.88 -20.50
N ARG A 68 13.38 4.59 -19.48
CA ARG A 68 12.35 5.53 -19.00
C ARG A 68 11.73 5.04 -17.69
N GLU A 69 12.13 5.69 -16.61
CA GLU A 69 11.25 5.90 -15.46
C GLU A 69 10.06 6.72 -15.99
N GLU A 70 8.91 6.07 -16.17
CA GLU A 70 7.64 6.78 -16.15
C GLU A 70 6.71 6.10 -15.14
N GLU A 71 6.24 6.97 -14.26
CA GLU A 71 5.22 6.79 -13.25
C GLU A 71 3.97 6.12 -13.82
N ASN A 72 3.50 5.07 -13.14
CA ASN A 72 2.09 4.82 -12.89
C ASN A 72 2.01 3.64 -11.91
N ASP A 73 2.04 3.98 -10.62
CA ASP A 73 1.61 3.08 -9.54
C ASP A 73 0.26 3.63 -9.03
N ASP A 74 -0.68 3.71 -9.97
CA ASP A 74 -2.10 3.96 -9.72
C ASP A 74 -2.87 2.92 -10.55
N ASP A 75 -3.98 2.45 -9.98
CA ASP A 75 -4.87 1.40 -10.49
C ASP A 75 -4.46 -0.06 -10.22
N ASP A 76 -5.00 -0.59 -9.12
CA ASP A 76 -6.08 -1.60 -9.14
C ASP A 76 -5.92 -2.63 -7.99
N GLU A 77 -6.36 -2.23 -6.80
CA GLU A 77 -6.85 -3.20 -5.81
C GLU A 77 -8.35 -2.99 -5.62
N ARG A 78 -9.12 -3.34 -6.65
CA ARG A 78 -10.55 -3.70 -6.52
C ARG A 78 -10.67 -4.91 -5.59
N MET A 79 -10.72 -4.68 -4.27
CA MET A 79 -11.32 -5.64 -3.35
C MET A 79 -12.83 -5.53 -3.48
N GLU A 80 -13.45 -6.60 -3.95
CA GLU A 80 -14.89 -6.73 -4.05
C GLU A 80 -15.53 -6.52 -2.68
N GLU A 81 -16.58 -5.70 -2.67
CA GLU A 81 -17.42 -5.39 -1.52
C GLU A 81 -18.07 -6.68 -1.01
N GLU A 82 -17.78 -7.07 0.24
CA GLU A 82 -18.76 -7.82 1.02
C GLU A 82 -19.75 -6.80 1.60
N GLU A 83 -20.93 -6.72 0.97
CA GLU A 83 -22.12 -6.07 1.52
C GLU A 83 -22.40 -6.64 2.92
N GLN A 84 -22.14 -5.85 3.96
CA GLN A 84 -22.84 -6.03 5.23
C GLN A 84 -23.84 -4.88 5.36
N ASN A 85 -25.09 -5.24 5.11
CA ASN A 85 -26.28 -4.43 5.28
C ASN A 85 -26.28 -3.73 6.64
N ASP A 86 -26.44 -2.43 6.58
CA ASP A 86 -26.80 -1.57 7.69
C ASP A 86 -28.32 -1.67 7.83
N ASP A 87 -28.80 -2.43 8.81
CA ASP A 87 -30.18 -2.31 9.28
C ASP A 87 -30.12 -1.59 10.63
N GLU A 88 -29.83 -0.29 10.58
CA GLU A 88 -30.22 0.65 11.62
C GLU A 88 -31.74 0.80 11.57
N GLU A 89 -32.48 -0.10 12.24
CA GLU A 89 -33.82 0.24 12.71
C GLU A 89 -33.68 1.30 13.81
N VAL A 90 -33.74 2.56 13.37
CA VAL A 90 -34.27 3.67 14.15
C VAL A 90 -35.69 3.36 14.60
N ASP A 91 -35.90 3.15 15.90
CA ASP A 91 -37.21 3.36 16.51
C ASP A 91 -37.11 4.25 17.76
N ASN A 92 -37.38 5.53 17.48
CA ASN A 92 -38.13 6.54 18.23
C ASN A 92 -38.02 6.64 19.77
#